data_AF-A0A7R7ART9-F1
#
_entry.id   AF-A0A7R7ART9-F1
#
_cell.length_a   1.000
_cell.length_b   1.000
_cell.length_c   1.000
_cell.angle_alpha   90.00
_cell.angle_beta   90.00
_cell.angle_gamma   90.00
#
_symmetry.space_group_name_H-M   'P 1'
#
loop_
_entity.id
_entity.type
_entity.pdbx_description
1 polymer ?
#
loop_
_entity_poly.entity_id
_entity_poly.type
_entity_poly.pdbx_seq_one_letter_code
_entity_poly.pdbx_strand_id
1 'polypeptide(L)'
;MNRILFVAADFLSRPPGFYVMMVAMVLCTALVPFGLTNAVTYALSVAAIVITGVVLIQGYRDTAAIHAKLDEIVVSLRETRNDVVGLEHAEPEEIREKIAMLEQEAAQRNGRAT
;
A
#
# COMPACT_ATOMS: atom_id res chain seq x y z
N MET A 1 23.28 4.28 -2.15
CA MET A 1 22.41 5.43 -2.47
C MET A 1 20.96 5.28 -1.98
N ASN A 2 20.47 4.08 -1.63
CA ASN A 2 19.07 3.88 -1.23
C ASN A 2 18.75 4.24 0.23
N ARG A 3 19.75 4.27 1.12
CA ARG A 3 19.52 4.47 2.57
C ARG A 3 18.92 5.83 2.91
N ILE A 4 19.29 6.89 2.17
CA ILE A 4 18.75 8.24 2.39
C ILE A 4 17.29 8.30 1.95
N LEU A 5 16.95 7.68 0.81
CA LEU A 5 15.55 7.56 0.38
C LEU A 5 14.71 6.77 1.39
N PHE A 6 15.23 5.66 1.91
CA PHE A 6 14.53 4.86 2.92
C PHE A 6 14.35 5.60 4.25
N VAL A 7 15.37 6.33 4.71
CA VAL A 7 15.27 7.12 5.95
C VAL A 7 14.33 8.31 5.77
N ALA A 8 14.39 8.99 4.63
CA ALA A 8 13.46 10.06 4.31
C ALA A 8 12.02 9.53 4.21
N ALA A 9 11.83 8.37 3.58
CA ALA A 9 10.54 7.70 3.50
C ALA A 9 10.00 7.33 4.89
N ASP A 10 10.80 6.65 5.71
CA ASP A 10 10.40 6.21 7.05
C ASP A 10 10.10 7.41 7.97
N PHE A 11 10.81 8.53 7.79
CA PHE A 11 10.55 9.77 8.51
C PHE A 11 9.25 10.44 8.04
N LEU A 12 9.06 10.58 6.73
CA LEU A 12 7.90 11.25 6.12
C LEU A 12 6.57 10.62 6.52
N SER A 13 6.61 9.32 6.81
CA SER A 13 5.42 8.50 7.02
C SER A 13 5.08 8.22 8.47
N ARG A 14 5.90 8.74 9.37
CA ARG A 14 5.56 8.81 10.78
C ARG A 14 4.77 10.11 11.04
N PRO A 15 3.89 10.15 12.06
CA PRO A 15 3.17 11.36 12.46
C PRO A 15 4.01 12.66 12.48
N PRO A 16 5.26 12.68 12.99
CA PRO A 16 6.12 13.87 12.91
C PRO A 16 6.46 14.34 11.48
N GLY A 17 6.70 13.43 10.53
CA GLY A 17 7.02 13.80 9.14
C GLY A 17 5.84 14.47 8.44
N PHE A 18 4.62 14.00 8.75
CA PHE A 18 3.39 14.63 8.27
C PHE A 18 3.26 16.08 8.74
N TYR A 19 3.49 16.36 10.03
CA TYR A 19 3.43 17.74 10.54
C TYR A 19 4.48 18.65 9.90
N VAL A 20 5.71 18.15 9.69
CA VAL A 20 6.76 18.90 8.99
C VAL A 20 6.34 19.25 7.56
N MET A 21 5.75 18.31 6.83
CA MET A 21 5.24 18.56 5.48
C MET A 21 4.08 19.55 5.47
N MET A 22 3.17 19.46 6.45
CA MET A 22 2.06 20.41 6.58
C MET A 22 2.56 21.84 6.78
N VAL A 23 3.54 22.03 7.67
CA VAL A 23 4.17 23.33 7.91
C VAL A 23 4.90 23.83 6.66
N ALA A 24 5.65 22.97 5.97
CA ALA A 24 6.34 23.31 4.73
C ALA A 24 5.35 23.74 3.63
N MET A 25 4.20 23.07 3.52
CA MET A 25 3.15 23.38 2.55
C MET A 25 2.48 24.74 2.85
N VAL A 26 2.21 25.03 4.12
CA VAL A 26 1.69 26.33 4.55
C VAL A 26 2.70 27.46 4.28
N LEU A 27 3.98 27.23 4.60
CA LEU A 27 5.05 28.20 4.33
C LEU A 27 5.23 28.47 2.83
N CYS A 28 5.22 27.41 2.00
CA CYS A 28 5.25 27.56 0.54
C CYS A 28 4.05 28.37 0.03
N THR A 29 2.85 28.05 0.50
CA THR A 29 1.62 28.75 0.09
C THR A 29 1.65 30.24 0.48
N ALA A 30 2.20 30.56 1.65
CA ALA A 30 2.38 31.94 2.11
C ALA A 30 3.40 32.73 1.28
N LEU A 31 4.31 32.07 0.56
CA LEU A 31 5.30 32.69 -0.32
C LEU A 31 4.76 33.02 -1.73
N VAL A 32 3.61 32.46 -2.13
CA VAL A 32 2.94 32.73 -3.41
C VAL A 32 2.64 34.22 -3.66
N PRO A 33 2.05 34.99 -2.70
CA PRO A 33 1.74 36.41 -2.93
C PRO A 33 2.98 37.31 -3.14
N PHE A 34 4.20 36.81 -2.88
CA PHE A 34 5.44 37.56 -3.10
C PHE A 34 5.97 37.48 -4.55
N GLY A 35 5.17 36.97 -5.50
CA GLY A 35 5.55 36.88 -6.92
C GLY A 35 6.46 35.68 -7.26
N LEU A 36 6.75 34.81 -6.28
CA LEU A 36 7.50 33.56 -6.44
C LEU A 36 6.63 32.39 -6.91
N THR A 37 5.42 32.66 -7.42
CA THR A 37 4.41 31.65 -7.78
C THR A 37 4.97 30.50 -8.61
N ASN A 38 5.81 30.78 -9.61
CA ASN A 38 6.41 29.74 -10.46
C ASN A 38 7.36 28.82 -9.67
N ALA A 39 8.21 29.38 -8.82
CA ALA A 39 9.16 28.62 -8.01
C ALA A 39 8.44 27.78 -6.93
N VAL A 40 7.44 28.37 -6.27
CA VAL A 40 6.62 27.68 -5.26
C VAL A 40 5.82 26.54 -5.89
N THR A 41 5.20 26.79 -7.04
CA THR A 41 4.40 25.77 -7.75
C THR A 41 5.27 24.58 -8.15
N TYR A 42 6.45 24.85 -8.73
CA TYR A 42 7.40 23.80 -9.09
C TYR A 42 7.86 23.00 -7.87
N ALA A 43 8.20 23.66 -6.77
CA ALA A 43 8.60 23.01 -5.53
C ALA A 43 7.49 22.12 -4.95
N LEU A 44 6.24 22.60 -4.94
CA LEU A 44 5.09 21.84 -4.48
C LEU A 44 4.80 20.62 -5.38
N SER A 45 4.92 20.77 -6.70
CA SER A 45 4.74 19.65 -7.64
C SER A 45 5.80 18.56 -7.43
N VAL A 46 7.06 18.93 -7.27
CA VAL A 46 8.14 17.96 -7.00
C VAL A 46 7.92 17.29 -5.65
N ALA A 47 7.55 18.04 -4.60
CA ALA A 47 7.26 17.48 -3.29
C ALA A 47 6.10 16.47 -3.34
N ALA A 48 5.02 16.77 -4.06
CA ALA A 48 3.88 15.87 -4.23
C ALA A 48 4.27 14.55 -4.90
N ILE A 49 5.10 14.60 -5.96
CA ILE A 49 5.59 13.40 -6.64
C ILE A 49 6.45 12.55 -5.69
N VAL A 50 7.37 13.17 -4.95
CA VAL A 50 8.25 12.47 -3.99
C VAL A 50 7.44 11.81 -2.87
N ILE A 51 6.48 12.54 -2.27
CA ILE A 51 5.59 12.00 -1.23
C ILE A 51 4.80 10.81 -1.77
N THR A 52 4.20 10.95 -2.96
CA THR A 52 3.42 9.87 -3.59
C THR A 52 4.29 8.62 -3.80
N GLY A 53 5.53 8.79 -4.28
CA GLY A 53 6.48 7.70 -4.44
C GLY A 53 6.83 7.02 -3.11
N VAL A 54 7.05 7.78 -2.05
CA VAL A 54 7.31 7.25 -0.70
C VAL A 54 6.13 6.42 -0.18
N VAL A 55 4.90 6.95 -0.31
CA VAL A 55 3.68 6.27 0.15
C VAL A 55 3.46 4.95 -0.61
N LEU A 56 3.69 4.93 -1.92
CA LEU A 56 3.61 3.73 -2.75
C LEU A 56 4.60 2.65 -2.29
N ILE A 57 5.86 3.02 -2.01
CA ILE A 57 6.89 2.08 -1.56
C ILE A 57 6.51 1.45 -0.21
N GLN A 58 5.94 2.23 0.70
CA GLN A 58 5.51 1.73 2.01
C GLN A 58 4.29 0.84 1.92
N GLY A 59 3.28 1.25 1.14
CA GLY A 59 2.10 0.42 0.89
C GLY A 59 2.45 -0.94 0.31
N TYR A 60 3.46 -1.00 -0.58
CA TYR A 60 3.96 -2.27 -1.12
C TYR A 60 4.59 -3.16 -0.03
N ARG A 61 5.46 -2.60 0.83
CA ARG A 61 6.12 -3.36 1.90
C ARG A 61 5.12 -3.89 2.93
N ASP A 62 4.15 -3.07 3.31
CA ASP A 62 3.19 -3.42 4.36
C ASP A 62 2.17 -4.45 3.85
N THR A 63 1.73 -4.33 2.59
CA THR A 63 0.87 -5.33 1.94
C THR A 63 1.56 -6.69 1.83
N ALA A 64 2.82 -6.72 1.39
CA ALA A 64 3.58 -7.98 1.27
C ALA A 64 3.78 -8.67 2.63
N ALA A 65 4.02 -7.90 3.70
CA ALA A 65 4.15 -8.47 5.04
C ALA A 65 2.82 -9.05 5.56
N ILE A 66 1.68 -8.47 5.19
CA ILE A 66 0.36 -9.01 5.52
C ILE A 66 0.12 -10.32 4.78
N HIS A 67 0.38 -10.37 3.47
CA HIS A 67 0.22 -11.59 2.68
C HIS A 67 1.08 -12.74 3.22
N ALA A 68 2.36 -12.49 3.53
CA ALA A 68 3.24 -13.52 4.10
C ALA A 68 2.74 -14.08 5.45
N LYS A 69 2.15 -13.22 6.31
CA LYS A 69 1.57 -13.68 7.58
C LYS A 69 0.29 -14.49 7.38
N LEU A 70 -0.53 -14.13 6.38
CA LEU A 70 -1.73 -14.89 6.02
C LEU A 70 -1.35 -16.25 5.43
N ASP A 71 -0.35 -16.31 4.58
CA ASP A 71 0.19 -17.55 4.02
C ASP A 71 0.66 -18.51 5.12
N GLU A 72 1.43 -18.01 6.09
CA GLU A 72 1.86 -18.83 7.25
C GLU A 72 0.65 -19.36 8.05
N ILE A 73 -0.37 -18.53 8.27
CA ILE A 73 -1.61 -18.97 8.94
C ILE A 73 -2.31 -20.07 8.13
N VAL A 74 -2.45 -19.90 6.81
CA VAL A 74 -3.06 -20.91 5.91
C VAL A 74 -2.28 -22.22 5.94
N VAL A 75 -0.94 -22.17 5.91
CA VAL A 75 -0.09 -23.36 6.00
C VAL A 75 -0.20 -24.03 7.38
N SER A 76 -0.33 -23.25 8.45
CA SER A 76 -0.38 -23.76 9.83
C SER A 76 -1.73 -24.35 10.25
N LEU A 77 -2.84 -23.92 9.62
CA LEU A 77 -4.16 -24.48 9.89
C LEU A 77 -4.36 -25.80 9.13
N ARG A 78 -4.58 -26.87 9.88
CA ARG A 78 -4.72 -28.25 9.38
C ARG A 78 -5.94 -28.47 8.47
N GLU A 79 -6.92 -27.57 8.48
CA GLU A 79 -8.12 -27.59 7.62
C GLU A 79 -8.12 -26.50 6.53
N THR A 80 -7.09 -25.65 6.45
CA THR A 80 -7.06 -24.59 5.45
C THR A 80 -6.42 -25.10 4.16
N ARG A 81 -7.07 -24.82 3.03
CA ARG A 81 -6.65 -25.27 1.69
C ARG A 81 -5.34 -24.56 1.31
N ASN A 82 -4.25 -25.30 1.22
CA ASN A 82 -2.94 -24.77 0.84
C ASN A 82 -2.91 -24.18 -0.58
N ASP A 83 -3.92 -24.47 -1.38
CA ASP A 83 -4.11 -24.00 -2.75
C ASP A 83 -4.61 -22.55 -2.86
N VAL A 84 -4.80 -21.83 -1.73
CA VAL A 84 -4.98 -20.37 -1.71
C VAL A 84 -3.71 -19.59 -1.30
N VAL A 85 -2.65 -20.29 -0.88
CA VAL A 85 -1.37 -19.68 -0.51
C VAL A 85 -0.69 -19.14 -1.76
N GLY A 86 -0.23 -17.89 -1.71
CA GLY A 86 0.48 -17.27 -2.83
C GLY A 86 -0.37 -17.00 -4.08
N LEU A 87 -1.71 -17.09 -3.98
CA LEU A 87 -2.63 -16.84 -5.08
C LEU A 87 -2.46 -15.43 -5.68
N GLU A 88 -1.97 -14.46 -4.91
CA GLU A 88 -1.68 -13.09 -5.36
C GLU A 88 -0.59 -13.01 -6.45
N HIS A 89 0.20 -14.07 -6.64
CA HIS A 89 1.23 -14.16 -7.67
C HIS A 89 0.74 -14.87 -8.95
N ALA A 90 -0.46 -15.44 -8.94
CA ALA A 90 -1.04 -16.14 -10.08
C ALA A 90 -1.54 -15.17 -11.16
N GLU A 91 -1.78 -15.67 -12.37
CA GLU A 91 -2.33 -14.84 -13.45
C GLU A 91 -3.75 -14.37 -13.11
N PRO A 92 -4.17 -13.18 -13.58
CA PRO A 92 -5.49 -12.63 -13.25
C PRO A 92 -6.67 -13.55 -13.59
N GLU A 93 -6.53 -14.36 -14.63
CA GLU A 93 -7.54 -15.33 -15.07
C GLU A 93 -7.64 -16.51 -14.10
N GLU A 94 -6.50 -17.03 -13.65
CA GLU A 94 -6.40 -18.11 -12.66
C GLU A 94 -6.94 -17.68 -11.28
N ILE A 95 -6.63 -16.44 -10.86
CA ILE A 95 -7.17 -15.87 -9.62
C ILE A 95 -8.71 -15.86 -9.65
N ARG A 96 -9.30 -15.41 -10.76
CA ARG A 96 -10.77 -15.33 -10.92
C ARG A 96 -11.41 -16.72 -10.89
N GLU A 97 -10.80 -17.68 -11.58
CA GLU A 97 -11.29 -19.05 -11.60
C GLU A 97 -11.27 -19.68 -10.20
N LYS A 98 -10.17 -19.49 -9.44
CA LYS A 98 -10.04 -19.98 -8.07
C LYS A 98 -11.05 -19.33 -7.12
N ILE A 99 -11.28 -18.01 -7.24
CA ILE A 99 -12.30 -17.29 -6.45
C ILE A 99 -13.69 -17.83 -6.78
N ALA A 100 -14.05 -17.97 -8.06
CA ALA A 100 -15.36 -18.48 -8.47
C ALA A 100 -15.61 -19.90 -7.96
N MET A 101 -14.59 -20.77 -8.00
CA MET A 101 -14.67 -22.12 -7.46
C MET A 101 -14.89 -22.11 -5.93
N LEU A 102 -14.17 -21.26 -5.20
CA LEU A 102 -14.33 -21.11 -3.74
C LEU A 102 -15.72 -20.61 -3.35
N GLU A 103 -16.26 -19.62 -4.07
CA GLU A 103 -17.61 -19.09 -3.85
C GLU A 103 -18.68 -20.15 -4.10
N GLN A 104 -18.55 -20.94 -5.17
CA GLN A 104 -19.47 -22.04 -5.47
C GLN A 104 -19.43 -23.13 -4.40
N GLU A 105 -18.25 -23.52 -3.93
CA GLU A 105 -18.11 -24.51 -2.85
C GLU A 105 -18.70 -24.00 -1.53
N ALA A 106 -18.47 -22.73 -1.18
CA ALA A 106 -19.03 -22.11 0.00
C ALA A 106 -20.57 -22.10 -0.05
N ALA A 107 -21.15 -21.75 -1.20
CA ALA A 107 -22.59 -21.80 -1.42
C ALA A 107 -23.16 -23.23 -1.27
N GLN A 108 -22.47 -24.24 -1.79
CA GLN A 108 -22.88 -25.64 -1.67
C GLN A 108 -22.76 -26.19 -0.25
N ARG A 109 -21.77 -25.76 0.54
CA ARG A 109 -21.65 -26.14 1.96
C ARG A 109 -22.74 -25.49 2.80
N ASN A 110 -23.06 -24.22 2.54
CA ASN A 110 -24.09 -23.52 3.30
C ASN A 110 -25.50 -24.05 2.99
N GLY A 111 -25.76 -24.49 1.75
CA GLY A 111 -27.03 -25.13 1.35
C GLY A 111 -27.23 -26.57 1.84
N ARG A 112 -26.20 -27.23 2.40
CA ARG A 112 -26.31 -28.57 3.02
C ARG A 112 -26.54 -28.52 4.54
N ALA A 113 -26.42 -27.35 5.16
CA ALA A 113 -26.62 -27.14 6.60
C ALA A 113 -28.05 -26.74 6.98
N THR A 114 -28.96 -26.63 6.00
CA THR A 114 -30.42 -26.52 6.14
C THR A 114 -31.09 -27.77 5.59
#